data_AF-A0A924IWR6-F1
#
_entry.id   AF-A0A924IWR6-F1
#
_cell.length_a   1.000
_cell.length_b   1.000
_cell.length_c   1.000
_cell.angle_alpha   90.00
_cell.angle_beta   90.00
_cell.angle_gamma   90.00
#
_symmetry.space_group_name_H-M   'P 1'
#
loop_
_entity.id
_entity.type
_entity.pdbx_description
1 polymer ?
#
loop_
_entity_poly.entity_id
_entity_poly.type
_entity_poly.pdbx_seq_one_letter_code
_entity_poly.pdbx_strand_id
1 'polypeptide(L)'
;MRICLLVSTLLACAGCVGIEAGTHGSLKGYRYSTSKYVLEKVIHNVITKSNLFYQDSVKDYYNDDTAYITLHVPEGEYVYKYTFRYYGDKEYWDTSRTAEIFIAIVHTEMRDGRSVPVRKYNAEVKKELTERFEHAFISKIDSSLGMKHKVES
;
A
#
# COMPACT_ATOMS: atom_id res chain seq x y z
N MET A 1 -32.80 28.01 48.72
CA MET A 1 -33.36 27.51 47.45
C MET A 1 -32.36 27.81 46.35
N ARG A 2 -31.92 26.80 45.58
CA ARG A 2 -31.14 26.88 44.30
C ARG A 2 -29.68 27.36 44.48
N ILE A 3 -28.62 26.78 43.90
CA ILE A 3 -28.40 25.86 42.77
C ILE A 3 -27.11 25.06 43.08
N CYS A 4 -27.15 23.73 42.87
CA CYS A 4 -25.94 22.91 42.77
C CYS A 4 -25.26 23.21 41.42
N LEU A 5 -24.05 23.77 41.46
CA LEU A 5 -23.17 23.87 40.29
C LEU A 5 -22.21 22.67 40.33
N LEU A 6 -22.64 21.59 39.70
CA LEU A 6 -21.77 20.48 39.30
C LEU A 6 -20.89 21.00 38.16
N VAL A 7 -19.63 21.30 38.45
CA VAL A 7 -18.61 21.56 37.43
C VAL A 7 -17.88 20.26 37.15
N SER A 8 -18.01 19.86 35.88
CA SER A 8 -17.57 18.62 35.24
C SER A 8 -16.15 18.18 35.60
N THR A 9 -16.06 16.94 36.07
CA THR A 9 -14.90 16.07 35.87
C THR A 9 -14.86 15.63 34.41
N LEU A 10 -13.87 16.07 33.64
CA LEU A 10 -13.38 15.31 32.48
C LEU A 10 -11.92 15.70 32.22
N LEU A 11 -11.04 15.24 33.11
CA LEU A 11 -9.61 15.33 32.91
C LEU A 11 -9.21 14.33 31.83
N ALA A 12 -8.59 14.87 30.79
CA ALA A 12 -8.23 14.20 29.56
C ALA A 12 -7.43 12.90 29.78
N CYS A 13 -7.92 11.80 29.21
CA CYS A 13 -7.07 10.70 28.76
C CYS A 13 -6.24 11.20 27.57
N ALA A 14 -5.19 11.96 27.85
CA ALA A 14 -4.19 12.31 26.86
C ALA A 14 -3.29 11.10 26.61
N GLY A 15 -3.18 10.74 25.33
CA GLY A 15 -1.97 10.10 24.81
C GLY A 15 -1.90 8.60 24.97
N CYS A 16 -2.68 7.88 24.17
CA CYS A 16 -2.23 6.74 23.37
C CYS A 16 -3.37 6.30 22.44
N VAL A 17 -3.44 6.86 21.24
CA VAL A 17 -4.13 6.19 20.12
C VAL A 17 -3.22 6.23 18.90
N GLY A 18 -2.07 5.59 19.08
CA GLY A 18 -1.50 4.84 17.98
C GLY A 18 -2.30 3.55 17.84
N ILE A 19 -2.51 3.15 16.59
CA ILE A 19 -2.91 1.82 16.13
C ILE A 19 -4.41 1.50 16.19
N GLU A 20 -5.05 1.61 15.03
CA GLU A 20 -5.93 0.58 14.44
C GLU A 20 -5.60 0.53 12.94
N ALA A 21 -4.52 -0.12 12.52
CA ALA A 21 -4.46 -1.54 12.18
C ALA A 21 -5.54 -2.45 12.79
N GLY A 22 -6.47 -2.90 11.95
CA GLY A 22 -7.33 -4.06 12.20
C GLY A 22 -8.06 -4.41 10.90
N THR A 23 -7.77 -5.48 10.17
CA THR A 23 -6.88 -6.64 10.35
C THR A 23 -6.13 -6.82 9.02
N HIS A 24 -4.83 -6.48 8.97
CA HIS A 24 -4.07 -6.30 7.70
C HIS A 24 -4.76 -5.38 6.67
N GLY A 25 -5.19 -4.19 7.11
CA GLY A 25 -5.89 -3.21 6.29
C GLY A 25 -5.12 -2.79 5.05
N SER A 26 -5.33 -3.51 3.95
CA SER A 26 -4.85 -3.13 2.64
C SER A 26 -5.65 -1.95 2.12
N LEU A 27 -5.00 -0.98 1.47
CA LEU A 27 -5.69 0.12 0.81
C LEU A 27 -6.55 -0.39 -0.37
N LYS A 28 -6.02 -1.39 -1.12
CA LYS A 28 -6.72 -2.06 -2.23
C LYS A 28 -6.00 -3.34 -2.63
N GLY A 29 -6.77 -4.37 -3.01
CA GLY A 29 -6.28 -5.64 -3.55
C GLY A 29 -6.52 -5.80 -5.06
N TYR A 30 -5.59 -6.50 -5.72
CA TYR A 30 -5.57 -6.75 -7.15
C TYR A 30 -5.33 -8.25 -7.40
N ARG A 31 -6.39 -8.97 -7.75
CA ARG A 31 -6.36 -10.42 -7.97
C ARG A 31 -6.24 -10.76 -9.44
N TYR A 32 -5.37 -11.70 -9.77
CA TYR A 32 -5.09 -12.18 -11.11
C TYR A 32 -5.36 -13.68 -11.23
N SER A 33 -5.87 -14.10 -12.39
CA SER A 33 -6.10 -15.51 -12.71
C SER A 33 -4.82 -16.19 -13.22
N THR A 34 -3.75 -16.09 -12.43
CA THR A 34 -2.45 -16.70 -12.69
C THR A 34 -1.80 -17.16 -11.39
N SER A 35 -0.76 -17.99 -11.45
CA SER A 35 -0.04 -18.41 -10.25
C SER A 35 0.84 -17.29 -9.69
N LYS A 36 1.18 -17.38 -8.40
CA LYS A 36 2.04 -16.40 -7.72
C LYS A 36 3.40 -16.26 -8.42
N TYR A 37 4.01 -17.37 -8.82
CA TYR A 37 5.29 -17.38 -9.52
C TYR A 37 5.26 -16.59 -10.86
N VAL A 38 4.17 -16.73 -11.62
CA VAL A 38 4.02 -15.98 -12.88
C VAL A 38 3.82 -14.49 -12.60
N LEU A 39 2.96 -14.15 -11.64
CA LEU A 39 2.70 -12.76 -11.26
C LEU A 39 3.97 -12.08 -10.73
N GLU A 40 4.72 -12.76 -9.86
CA GLU A 40 5.99 -12.33 -9.29
C GLU A 40 7.01 -12.06 -10.39
N LYS A 41 7.22 -13.01 -11.31
CA LYS A 41 8.13 -12.82 -12.45
C LYS A 41 7.76 -11.62 -13.32
N VAL A 42 6.46 -11.36 -13.52
CA VAL A 42 5.99 -10.18 -14.27
C VAL A 42 6.24 -8.90 -13.48
N ILE A 43 5.92 -8.88 -12.18
CA ILE A 43 6.16 -7.73 -11.30
C ILE A 43 7.64 -7.36 -11.30
N HIS A 44 8.54 -8.32 -11.08
CA HIS A 44 9.99 -8.06 -11.13
C HIS A 44 10.43 -7.52 -12.49
N ASN A 45 9.88 -8.05 -13.60
CA ASN A 45 10.16 -7.51 -14.93
C ASN A 45 9.68 -6.07 -15.10
N VAL A 46 8.46 -5.75 -14.63
CA VAL A 46 7.91 -4.40 -14.69
C VAL A 46 8.78 -3.44 -13.88
N ILE A 47 9.20 -3.84 -12.67
CA ILE A 47 10.08 -3.03 -11.81
C ILE A 47 11.43 -2.82 -12.50
N THR A 48 12.10 -3.89 -12.91
CA THR A 48 13.47 -3.85 -13.46
C THR A 48 13.54 -3.06 -14.77
N LYS A 49 12.51 -3.14 -15.62
CA LYS A 49 12.48 -2.43 -16.91
C LYS A 49 11.97 -1.00 -16.80
N SER A 50 11.36 -0.63 -15.68
CA SER A 50 10.74 0.68 -15.49
C SER A 50 11.67 1.57 -14.68
N ASN A 51 12.24 2.55 -15.36
CA ASN A 51 12.94 3.70 -14.78
C ASN A 51 12.05 4.61 -13.90
N LEU A 52 10.75 4.28 -13.76
CA LEU A 52 9.82 4.97 -12.87
C LEU A 52 9.83 4.43 -11.43
N PHE A 53 10.50 3.30 -11.18
CA PHE A 53 10.59 2.71 -9.86
C PHE A 53 12.05 2.51 -9.49
N TYR A 54 12.39 2.89 -8.28
CA TYR A 54 13.55 2.31 -7.62
C TYR A 54 13.01 1.49 -6.45
N GLN A 55 13.43 0.24 -6.42
CA GLN A 55 13.24 -0.60 -5.26
C GLN A 55 14.33 -0.25 -4.25
N ASP A 56 13.98 -0.17 -2.97
CA ASP A 56 15.01 0.01 -1.95
C ASP A 56 16.02 -1.15 -2.03
N SER A 57 17.30 -0.83 -1.98
CA SER A 57 18.37 -1.83 -1.97
C SER A 57 18.57 -2.44 -0.59
N VAL A 58 18.11 -1.74 0.45
CA VAL A 58 18.17 -2.19 1.84
C VAL A 58 17.09 -3.23 2.06
N LYS A 59 17.49 -4.45 2.40
CA LYS A 59 16.57 -5.52 2.78
C LYS A 59 16.10 -5.32 4.21
N ASP A 60 14.81 -5.18 4.38
CA ASP A 60 14.13 -5.09 5.69
C ASP A 60 12.78 -5.80 5.64
N TYR A 61 12.00 -5.70 6.73
CA TYR A 61 10.69 -6.34 6.83
C TYR A 61 9.70 -5.94 5.72
N TYR A 62 9.80 -4.72 5.19
CA TYR A 62 8.90 -4.17 4.17
C TYR A 62 9.52 -4.19 2.75
N ASN A 63 10.68 -4.82 2.60
CA ASN A 63 11.40 -4.95 1.34
C ASN A 63 12.29 -6.22 1.33
N ASP A 64 11.64 -7.38 1.44
CA ASP A 64 12.28 -8.70 1.49
C ASP A 64 12.27 -9.44 0.14
N ASP A 65 11.86 -8.75 -0.93
CA ASP A 65 11.66 -9.26 -2.31
C ASP A 65 10.65 -10.41 -2.44
N THR A 66 10.08 -10.88 -1.35
CA THR A 66 9.39 -12.17 -1.33
C THR A 66 7.97 -12.02 -0.82
N ALA A 67 7.78 -11.31 0.29
CA ALA A 67 6.49 -10.95 0.83
C ALA A 67 6.16 -9.48 0.53
N TYR A 68 7.09 -8.55 0.77
CA TYR A 68 6.86 -7.10 0.63
C TYR A 68 7.80 -6.46 -0.39
N ILE A 69 7.23 -5.55 -1.18
CA ILE A 69 7.98 -4.73 -2.14
C ILE A 69 7.58 -3.28 -1.94
N THR A 70 8.57 -2.41 -1.79
CA THR A 70 8.36 -0.95 -1.73
C THR A 70 8.79 -0.30 -3.04
N LEU A 71 7.88 0.45 -3.65
CA LEU A 71 8.10 1.20 -4.89
C LEU A 71 8.05 2.69 -4.62
N HIS A 72 8.97 3.42 -5.22
CA HIS A 72 8.99 4.87 -5.19
C HIS A 72 8.53 5.42 -6.53
N VAL A 73 7.42 6.16 -6.53
CA VAL A 73 6.80 6.74 -7.73
C VAL A 73 6.98 8.26 -7.68
N PRO A 74 7.93 8.82 -8.46
CA PRO A 74 8.18 10.26 -8.46
C PRO A 74 7.11 11.00 -9.29
N GLU A 75 6.56 12.09 -8.75
CA GLU A 75 5.58 12.92 -9.45
C GLU A 75 5.67 14.39 -9.01
N GLY A 76 6.03 15.26 -9.94
CA GLY A 76 6.27 16.68 -9.63
C GLY A 76 7.34 16.84 -8.55
N GLU A 77 7.01 17.54 -7.47
CA GLU A 77 7.90 17.71 -6.30
C GLU A 77 7.78 16.60 -5.26
N TYR A 78 6.94 15.60 -5.49
CA TYR A 78 6.64 14.53 -4.54
C TYR A 78 7.23 13.19 -4.98
N VAL A 79 7.40 12.31 -3.99
CA VAL A 79 7.67 10.89 -4.15
C VAL A 79 6.64 10.13 -3.34
N TYR A 80 5.91 9.24 -4.01
CA TYR A 80 4.95 8.35 -3.37
C TYR A 80 5.60 6.98 -3.17
N LYS A 81 5.74 6.56 -1.92
CA LYS A 81 6.26 5.25 -1.54
C LYS A 81 5.10 4.30 -1.31
N TYR A 82 4.96 3.31 -2.18
CA TYR A 82 3.96 2.27 -2.09
C TYR A 82 4.61 0.97 -1.64
N THR A 83 4.27 0.50 -0.46
CA THR A 83 4.60 -0.85 -0.01
C THR A 83 3.41 -1.76 -0.31
N PHE A 84 3.60 -2.77 -1.14
CA PHE A 84 2.60 -3.80 -1.42
C PHE A 84 3.13 -5.18 -1.05
N ARG A 85 2.22 -6.14 -0.86
CA ARG A 85 2.58 -7.53 -0.57
C ARG A 85 1.73 -8.52 -1.33
N TYR A 86 2.26 -9.73 -1.50
CA TYR A 86 1.50 -10.88 -2.02
C TYR A 86 0.54 -11.43 -0.97
N TYR A 87 -0.63 -11.88 -1.40
CA TYR A 87 -1.58 -12.61 -0.56
C TYR A 87 -1.19 -14.09 -0.41
N GLY A 88 -1.47 -14.64 0.76
CA GLY A 88 -1.26 -16.05 1.08
C GLY A 88 0.15 -16.36 1.56
N ASP A 89 0.29 -17.54 2.16
CA ASP A 89 1.56 -18.12 2.56
C ASP A 89 2.15 -19.01 1.46
N LYS A 90 3.28 -19.65 1.74
CA LYS A 90 3.96 -20.53 0.78
C LYS A 90 3.05 -21.68 0.31
N GLU A 91 2.28 -22.28 1.21
CA GLU A 91 1.40 -23.41 0.87
C GLU A 91 0.28 -22.97 -0.09
N TYR A 92 -0.32 -21.82 0.17
CA TYR A 92 -1.25 -21.18 -0.75
C TYR A 92 -0.59 -20.90 -2.11
N TRP A 93 0.65 -20.40 -2.12
CA TRP A 93 1.37 -20.09 -3.37
C TRP A 93 1.66 -21.31 -4.23
N ASP A 94 2.03 -22.43 -3.63
CA ASP A 94 2.41 -23.64 -4.35
C ASP A 94 1.19 -24.29 -5.06
N THR A 95 -0.02 -24.05 -4.56
CA THR A 95 -1.24 -24.75 -5.01
C THR A 95 -2.23 -23.84 -5.75
N SER A 96 -2.18 -22.53 -5.54
CA SER A 96 -3.16 -21.61 -6.07
C SER A 96 -2.97 -21.29 -7.56
N ARG A 97 -4.09 -21.27 -8.29
CA ARG A 97 -4.17 -20.77 -9.68
C ARG A 97 -4.51 -19.28 -9.76
N THR A 98 -4.67 -18.63 -8.62
CA THR A 98 -4.93 -17.20 -8.50
C THR A 98 -3.90 -16.57 -7.59
N ALA A 99 -3.46 -15.37 -7.94
CA ALA A 99 -2.50 -14.62 -7.15
C ALA A 99 -3.05 -13.22 -6.93
N GLU A 100 -2.75 -12.64 -5.77
CA GLU A 100 -3.23 -11.32 -5.41
C GLU A 100 -2.09 -10.53 -4.78
N ILE A 101 -2.03 -9.25 -5.14
CA ILE A 101 -1.20 -8.27 -4.44
C ILE A 101 -2.11 -7.20 -3.85
N PHE A 102 -1.66 -6.58 -2.77
CA PHE A 102 -2.40 -5.47 -2.18
C PHE A 102 -1.48 -4.44 -1.57
N ILE A 103 -1.92 -3.19 -1.64
CA ILE A 103 -1.20 -2.05 -1.08
C ILE A 103 -1.31 -2.16 0.44
N ALA A 104 -0.18 -2.43 1.10
CA ALA A 104 -0.11 -2.50 2.56
C ALA A 104 0.00 -1.10 3.16
N ILE A 105 0.87 -0.25 2.60
CA ILE A 105 1.18 1.08 3.14
C ILE A 105 1.49 2.04 2.00
N VAL A 106 1.10 3.31 2.17
CA VAL A 106 1.51 4.41 1.29
C VAL A 106 2.04 5.58 2.12
N HIS A 107 3.21 6.09 1.74
CA HIS A 107 3.80 7.30 2.29
C HIS A 107 4.05 8.32 1.18
N THR A 108 3.95 9.61 1.51
CA THR A 108 4.29 10.70 0.60
C THR A 108 5.37 11.57 1.23
N GLU A 109 6.40 11.85 0.45
CA GLU A 109 7.47 12.78 0.80
C GLU A 109 7.71 13.77 -0.35
N MET A 110 8.33 14.89 -0.02
CA MET A 110 8.92 15.78 -1.02
C MET A 110 10.20 15.14 -1.57
N ARG A 111 10.58 15.48 -2.80
CA ARG A 111 11.80 14.98 -3.46
C ARG A 111 13.09 15.35 -2.74
N ASP A 112 13.06 16.40 -1.93
CA ASP A 112 14.17 16.79 -1.06
C ASP A 112 14.23 15.98 0.25
N GLY A 113 13.35 14.98 0.41
CA GLY A 113 13.29 14.07 1.56
C GLY A 113 12.44 14.58 2.73
N ARG A 114 11.84 15.78 2.63
CA ARG A 114 10.94 16.27 3.68
C ARG A 114 9.64 15.49 3.69
N SER A 115 9.20 15.08 4.88
CA SER A 115 7.90 14.43 5.03
C SER A 115 6.76 15.42 4.74
N VAL A 116 5.76 14.97 3.99
CA VAL A 116 4.52 15.74 3.81
C VAL A 116 3.66 15.57 5.07
N PRO A 117 3.03 16.64 5.60
CA PRO A 117 2.10 16.52 6.72
C PRO A 117 1.03 15.47 6.43
N VAL A 118 0.76 14.62 7.42
CA VAL A 118 -0.21 13.53 7.29
C VAL A 118 -1.59 14.12 7.00
N ARG A 119 -2.06 14.00 5.75
CA ARG A 119 -3.46 14.23 5.43
C ARG A 119 -4.28 13.13 6.08
N LYS A 120 -5.42 13.47 6.69
CA LYS A 120 -6.39 12.45 7.11
C LYS A 120 -6.76 11.62 5.88
N TYR A 121 -6.56 10.30 5.95
CA TYR A 121 -6.91 9.35 4.91
C TYR A 121 -8.44 9.23 4.78
N ASN A 122 -9.05 10.23 4.17
CA ASN A 122 -10.46 10.20 3.78
C ASN A 122 -10.62 9.41 2.46
N ALA A 123 -11.87 9.17 2.05
CA ALA A 123 -12.16 8.39 0.84
C ALA A 123 -11.55 9.01 -0.44
N GLU A 124 -11.49 10.33 -0.52
CA GLU A 124 -10.93 11.04 -1.67
C GLU A 124 -9.42 10.83 -1.80
N VAL A 125 -8.68 10.99 -0.69
CA VAL A 125 -7.23 10.73 -0.66
C VAL A 125 -6.93 9.26 -0.95
N LYS A 126 -7.72 8.32 -0.40
CA LYS A 126 -7.57 6.89 -0.69
C LYS A 126 -7.75 6.58 -2.18
N LYS A 127 -8.78 7.17 -2.80
CA LYS A 127 -9.06 7.04 -4.23
C LYS A 127 -7.92 7.61 -5.06
N GLU A 128 -7.47 8.82 -4.77
CA GLU A 128 -6.36 9.47 -5.47
C GLU A 128 -5.09 8.62 -5.45
N LEU A 129 -4.66 8.16 -4.26
CA LEU A 129 -3.46 7.35 -4.11
C LEU A 129 -3.56 6.00 -4.84
N THR A 130 -4.76 5.43 -4.87
CA THR A 130 -5.05 4.19 -5.58
C THR A 130 -4.96 4.38 -7.09
N GLU A 131 -5.64 5.39 -7.64
CA GLU A 131 -5.64 5.66 -9.08
C GLU A 131 -4.22 5.95 -9.60
N ARG A 132 -3.42 6.67 -8.81
CA ARG A 132 -1.99 6.89 -9.09
C ARG A 132 -1.21 5.58 -9.17
N PHE A 133 -1.38 4.69 -8.18
CA PHE A 133 -0.73 3.38 -8.18
C PHE A 133 -1.17 2.52 -9.37
N GLU A 134 -2.46 2.53 -9.67
CA GLU A 134 -3.02 1.76 -10.78
C GLU A 134 -2.46 2.22 -12.12
N HIS A 135 -2.44 3.53 -12.35
CA HIS A 135 -1.90 4.12 -13.55
C HIS A 135 -0.39 3.85 -13.68
N ALA A 136 0.37 4.07 -12.61
CA ALA A 136 1.82 3.94 -12.64
C ALA A 136 2.30 2.49 -12.77
N PHE A 137 1.62 1.54 -12.12
CA PHE A 137 2.12 0.19 -11.90
C PHE A 137 1.18 -0.93 -12.36
N ILE A 138 -0.07 -0.96 -11.87
CA ILE A 138 -1.01 -2.07 -12.17
C ILE A 138 -1.30 -2.18 -13.67
N SER A 139 -1.44 -1.05 -14.36
CA SER A 139 -1.66 -1.00 -15.81
C SER A 139 -0.56 -1.74 -16.60
N LYS A 140 0.69 -1.69 -16.14
CA LYS A 140 1.84 -2.37 -16.76
C LYS A 140 1.83 -3.86 -16.47
N ILE A 141 1.39 -4.28 -15.29
CA ILE A 141 1.21 -5.69 -14.94
C ILE A 141 0.11 -6.29 -15.82
N ASP A 142 -1.05 -5.63 -15.88
CA ASP A 142 -2.17 -6.01 -16.74
C ASP A 142 -1.70 -6.20 -18.19
N SER A 143 -0.99 -5.20 -18.73
CA SER A 143 -0.47 -5.25 -20.10
C SER A 143 0.54 -6.37 -20.31
N SER A 144 1.39 -6.65 -19.32
CA SER A 144 2.44 -7.68 -19.42
C SER A 144 1.86 -9.09 -19.32
N LEU A 145 0.77 -9.28 -18.58
CA LEU A 145 0.06 -10.55 -18.48
C LEU A 145 -0.95 -10.77 -19.61
N GLY A 146 -1.32 -9.71 -20.34
CA GLY A 146 -2.40 -9.77 -21.33
C GLY A 146 -3.78 -10.02 -20.70
N MET A 147 -3.98 -9.61 -19.45
CA MET A 147 -5.24 -9.80 -18.73
C MET A 147 -5.53 -8.62 -17.79
N LYS A 148 -6.77 -8.54 -17.29
CA LYS A 148 -7.17 -7.58 -16.27
C LYS A 148 -7.27 -8.24 -14.91
N HIS A 149 -6.80 -7.54 -13.89
CA HIS A 149 -7.06 -7.89 -12.50
C HIS A 149 -8.55 -7.75 -12.14
N LYS A 150 -8.95 -8.46 -11.09
CA LYS A 150 -10.18 -8.21 -10.35
C LYS A 150 -9.85 -7.35 -9.14
N VAL A 151 -10.68 -6.35 -8.89
CA VAL A 151 -10.57 -5.49 -7.71
C VAL A 151 -11.22 -6.19 -6.53
N GLU A 152 -10.49 -6.29 -5.42
CA GLU A 152 -11.02 -6.78 -4.14
C GLU A 152 -11.13 -5.58 -3.18
N SER A 153 -12.29 -5.46 -2.53
CA SER A 153 -12.67 -4.36 -1.63
C SER A 153 -12.38 -4.66 -0.17
#